data_AF-A0A6P0Z9Z0-F1
#
_entry.id   AF-A0A6P0Z9Z0-F1
#
_cell.length_a   1.000
_cell.length_b   1.000
_cell.length_c   1.000
_cell.angle_alpha   90.00
_cell.angle_beta   90.00
_cell.angle_gamma   90.00
#
_symmetry.space_group_name_H-M   'P 1'
#
loop_
_entity.id
_entity.type
_entity.pdbx_description
1 polymer ?
#
loop_
_entity_poly.entity_id
_entity_poly.type
_entity_poly.pdbx_seq_one_letter_code
_entity_poly.pdbx_strand_id
1 'polypeptide(L)'
;VHLVIYYLSQEKITLKELLKTAPTSTGIYANHLNRHQEKLSEDSELALALSKVIVATEPILLEPIQAYKLNSMGLIRLTNNKAVISCQLYRDYFQQTLKEMSNR
;
A
#
# COMPACT_ATOMS: atom_id res chain seq x y z
N VAL A 1 19.50 5.69 8.56
CA VAL A 1 18.95 4.30 8.58
C VAL A 1 18.14 3.99 7.30
N HIS A 2 18.52 4.64 6.19
CA HIS A 2 18.13 4.27 4.84
C HIS A 2 19.05 3.13 4.35
N LEU A 3 18.56 2.25 3.47
CA LEU A 3 19.35 1.36 2.58
C LEU A 3 20.20 0.19 3.15
N VAL A 4 20.57 0.10 4.42
CA VAL A 4 21.70 -0.79 4.79
C VAL A 4 21.41 -2.32 4.76
N ILE A 5 20.16 -2.79 4.92
CA ILE A 5 19.82 -4.23 4.86
C ILE A 5 19.34 -4.67 3.46
N TYR A 6 18.92 -3.74 2.60
CA TYR A 6 18.47 -4.03 1.23
C TYR A 6 19.55 -4.71 0.36
N TYR A 7 20.81 -4.71 0.81
CA TYR A 7 21.94 -5.16 0.02
C TYR A 7 22.74 -6.38 0.51
N LEU A 8 22.62 -6.89 1.73
CA LEU A 8 23.76 -7.66 2.26
C LEU A 8 23.82 -9.17 1.99
N SER A 9 22.85 -9.81 1.35
CA SER A 9 22.96 -11.24 1.05
C SER A 9 22.12 -11.58 -0.18
N GLN A 10 22.70 -11.53 -1.37
CA GLN A 10 22.98 -12.75 -2.14
C GLN A 10 21.79 -13.73 -2.18
N GLU A 11 21.24 -13.92 -3.38
CA GLU A 11 20.45 -15.07 -3.83
C GLU A 11 18.93 -15.10 -3.55
N LYS A 12 18.18 -14.52 -4.51
CA LYS A 12 16.83 -14.95 -4.97
C LYS A 12 15.69 -14.99 -3.94
N ILE A 13 15.38 -13.87 -3.29
CA ILE A 13 14.01 -13.63 -2.80
C ILE A 13 13.47 -12.39 -3.51
N THR A 14 12.58 -12.60 -4.47
CA THR A 14 11.93 -11.47 -5.17
C THR A 14 11.00 -10.74 -4.20
N LEU A 15 10.80 -9.43 -4.41
CA LEU A 15 9.85 -8.63 -3.64
C LEU A 15 8.48 -9.31 -3.49
N LYS A 16 8.06 -10.05 -4.53
CA LYS A 16 6.85 -10.88 -4.58
C LYS A 16 6.84 -12.01 -3.54
N GLU A 17 7.98 -12.61 -3.22
CA GLU A 17 8.13 -13.60 -2.15
C GLU A 17 8.16 -12.96 -0.76
N LEU A 18 8.78 -11.80 -0.63
CA LEU A 18 8.69 -10.98 0.59
C LEU A 18 7.23 -10.59 0.88
N LEU A 19 6.45 -10.27 -0.16
CA LEU A 19 5.01 -9.99 -0.07
C LEU A 19 4.18 -11.26 0.22
N LYS A 20 4.58 -12.44 -0.27
CA LYS A 20 3.96 -13.72 0.16
C LYS A 20 4.13 -13.97 1.67
N THR A 21 5.25 -13.51 2.25
CA THR A 21 5.52 -13.60 3.69
C THR A 21 5.06 -12.36 4.48
N ALA A 22 4.54 -11.32 3.82
CA ALA A 22 4.03 -10.12 4.48
C ALA A 22 2.74 -10.33 5.30
N PRO A 23 1.79 -11.21 4.92
CA PRO A 23 0.66 -11.55 5.80
C PRO A 23 1.06 -12.51 6.93
N THR A 24 2.26 -13.11 6.89
CA THR A 24 2.81 -13.88 8.01
C THR A 24 3.61 -12.97 8.94
N SER A 25 3.58 -13.25 10.25
CA SER A 25 4.16 -12.45 11.34
C SER A 25 5.69 -12.22 11.30
N THR A 26 6.34 -12.51 10.16
CA THR A 26 7.79 -12.59 9.97
C THR A 26 8.34 -11.59 8.95
N GLY A 27 7.49 -10.91 8.17
CA GLY A 27 7.95 -9.90 7.21
C GLY A 27 8.40 -8.60 7.91
N ILE A 28 9.56 -8.05 7.54
CA ILE A 28 10.08 -6.79 8.12
C ILE A 28 9.16 -5.57 7.92
N TYR A 29 8.21 -5.66 6.98
CA TYR A 29 7.16 -4.67 6.73
C TYR A 29 5.75 -5.13 7.13
N ALA A 30 5.59 -6.36 7.61
CA ALA A 30 4.30 -6.99 7.90
C ALA A 30 3.49 -6.16 8.90
N ASN A 31 4.10 -5.79 10.02
CA ASN A 31 3.42 -4.99 11.05
C ASN A 31 3.00 -3.60 10.53
N HIS A 32 3.78 -2.99 9.64
CA HIS A 32 3.43 -1.69 9.06
C HIS A 32 2.27 -1.81 8.08
N LEU A 33 2.31 -2.82 7.21
CA LEU A 33 1.29 -3.07 6.19
C LEU A 33 -0.03 -3.54 6.82
N ASN A 34 0.02 -4.44 7.80
CA ASN A 34 -1.16 -4.93 8.52
C ASN A 34 -1.87 -3.79 9.26
N ARG A 35 -1.14 -2.89 9.92
CA ARG A 35 -1.75 -1.73 10.58
C ARG A 35 -2.48 -0.80 9.61
N HIS A 36 -1.97 -0.64 8.40
CA HIS A 36 -2.66 0.11 7.35
C HIS A 36 -3.85 -0.67 6.82
N GLN A 37 -3.72 -1.99 6.65
CA GLN A 37 -4.81 -2.85 6.21
C GLN A 37 -5.98 -2.86 7.21
N GLU A 38 -5.71 -2.98 8.52
CA GLU A 38 -6.74 -2.89 9.58
C GLU A 38 -7.51 -1.58 9.49
N LYS A 39 -6.81 -0.43 9.39
CA LYS A 39 -7.44 0.89 9.21
C LYS A 39 -8.28 0.99 7.94
N LEU A 40 -7.84 0.37 6.85
CA LEU A 40 -8.59 0.36 5.60
C LEU A 40 -9.80 -0.60 5.69
N SER A 41 -9.72 -1.67 6.47
CA SER A 41 -10.86 -2.57 6.72
C SER A 41 -11.92 -1.93 7.64
N GLU A 42 -11.53 -1.03 8.53
CA GLU A 42 -12.45 -0.25 9.36
C GLU A 42 -13.17 0.86 8.58
N ASP A 43 -12.55 1.39 7.52
CA ASP A 43 -13.07 2.49 6.70
C ASP A 43 -13.16 2.06 5.22
N SER A 44 -14.28 1.42 4.86
CA SER A 44 -14.54 0.91 3.51
C SER A 44 -14.47 2.00 2.43
N GLU A 45 -14.84 3.24 2.75
CA GLU A 45 -14.73 4.36 1.80
C GLU A 45 -13.27 4.72 1.52
N LEU A 46 -12.43 4.69 2.55
CA LEU A 46 -10.99 4.91 2.42
C LEU A 46 -10.30 3.79 1.62
N ALA A 47 -10.73 2.53 1.82
CA ALA A 47 -10.27 1.40 1.03
C ALA A 47 -10.64 1.54 -0.46
N LEU A 48 -11.88 1.96 -0.75
CA LEU A 48 -12.33 2.24 -2.11
C LEU A 48 -11.56 3.41 -2.74
N ALA A 49 -11.26 4.46 -1.97
CA ALA A 49 -10.45 5.57 -2.46
C ALA A 49 -9.04 5.12 -2.83
N LEU A 50 -8.41 4.28 -2.00
CA LEU A 50 -7.10 3.71 -2.29
C LEU A 50 -7.14 2.78 -3.51
N SER A 51 -8.17 1.97 -3.67
CA SER A 51 -8.30 1.06 -4.83
C SER A 51 -8.35 1.83 -6.15
N LYS A 52 -9.06 2.96 -6.18
CA LYS A 52 -9.09 3.86 -7.35
C LYS A 52 -7.69 4.35 -7.70
N VAL A 53 -6.90 4.76 -6.71
CA VAL A 53 -5.51 5.23 -6.93
C VAL A 53 -4.60 4.09 -7.42
N ILE A 54 -4.80 2.87 -6.91
CA ILE A 54 -4.00 1.69 -7.29
C ILE A 54 -4.26 1.26 -8.73
N VAL A 55 -5.48 1.38 -9.23
CA VAL A 55 -5.82 1.02 -10.61
C VAL A 55 -5.56 2.16 -11.59
N ALA A 56 -5.54 3.40 -11.11
CA ALA A 56 -5.28 4.56 -11.94
C ALA A 56 -3.86 4.54 -12.54
N THR A 57 -3.79 4.79 -13.84
CA THR A 57 -2.56 5.03 -14.61
C THR A 57 -2.10 6.49 -14.52
N GLU A 58 -3.01 7.39 -14.16
CA GLU A 58 -2.77 8.83 -14.02
C GLU A 58 -3.19 9.33 -12.62
N PRO A 59 -2.67 10.48 -12.16
CA PRO A 59 -3.11 11.08 -10.91
C PRO A 59 -4.61 11.37 -10.93
N ILE A 60 -5.34 10.97 -9.88
CA ILE A 60 -6.80 11.16 -9.78
C ILE A 60 -7.20 12.10 -8.66
N LEU A 61 -8.32 12.81 -8.81
CA LEU A 61 -8.90 13.57 -7.71
C LEU A 61 -9.64 12.62 -6.76
N LEU A 62 -9.39 12.77 -5.47
CA LEU A 62 -10.13 12.08 -4.42
C LEU A 62 -10.89 13.10 -3.57
N GLU A 63 -11.87 12.62 -2.80
CA GLU A 63 -12.52 13.45 -1.79
C GLU A 63 -11.47 14.00 -0.81
N PRO A 64 -11.51 15.29 -0.42
CA PRO A 64 -10.46 15.94 0.35
C PRO A 64 -10.10 15.21 1.65
N ILE A 65 -11.10 14.70 2.37
CA ILE A 65 -10.90 13.96 3.62
C ILE A 65 -10.16 12.64 3.37
N GLN A 66 -10.54 11.90 2.33
CA GLN A 66 -9.89 10.64 1.95
C GLN A 66 -8.46 10.88 1.49
N ALA A 67 -8.25 11.90 0.65
CA ALA A 67 -6.95 12.32 0.16
C ALA A 67 -6.00 12.68 1.31
N TYR A 68 -6.48 13.47 2.27
CA TYR A 68 -5.71 13.86 3.45
C TYR A 68 -5.36 12.66 4.34
N LYS A 69 -6.32 11.78 4.63
CA LYS A 69 -6.10 10.56 5.43
C LYS A 69 -5.05 9.66 4.77
N LEU A 70 -5.22 9.32 3.49
CA LEU A 70 -4.29 8.44 2.76
C LEU A 70 -2.89 9.04 2.64
N ASN A 71 -2.79 10.36 2.43
CA ASN A 71 -1.50 11.05 2.36
C ASN A 71 -0.81 11.07 3.73
N SER A 72 -1.55 11.27 4.82
CA SER A 72 -1.03 11.21 6.20
C SER A 72 -0.58 9.80 6.60
N MET A 73 -1.21 8.76 6.05
CA MET A 73 -0.76 7.37 6.20
C MET A 73 0.49 7.06 5.37
N GLY A 74 0.87 7.95 4.44
CA GLY A 74 1.97 7.76 3.51
C GLY A 74 1.66 6.81 2.35
N LEU A 75 0.40 6.39 2.17
CA LEU A 75 -0.01 5.45 1.12
C LEU A 75 -0.05 6.11 -0.26
N ILE A 76 -0.39 7.40 -0.29
CA ILE A 76 -0.40 8.20 -1.50
C ILE A 76 0.48 9.44 -1.34
N ARG A 77 0.73 10.12 -2.45
CA ARG A 77 1.26 11.48 -2.53
C ARG A 77 0.27 12.35 -3.29
N LEU A 78 0.15 13.60 -2.90
CA LEU A 78 -0.66 14.58 -3.61
C LEU A 78 0.22 15.40 -4.56
N THR A 79 -0.13 15.38 -5.85
CA THR A 79 0.50 16.18 -6.91
C THR A 79 -0.58 16.99 -7.59
N ASN A 80 -0.51 18.33 -7.52
CA ASN A 80 -1.56 19.23 -8.03
C ASN A 80 -2.97 18.84 -7.55
N ASN A 81 -3.10 18.56 -6.25
CA ASN A 81 -4.33 18.10 -5.61
C ASN A 81 -4.86 16.73 -6.08
N LYS A 82 -4.08 15.99 -6.89
CA LYS A 82 -4.40 14.65 -7.36
C LYS A 82 -3.56 13.60 -6.63
N ALA A 83 -4.19 12.50 -6.27
CA ALA A 83 -3.57 11.37 -5.59
C ALA A 83 -2.80 10.49 -6.57
N VAL A 84 -1.58 10.12 -6.17
CA VAL A 84 -0.71 9.13 -6.82
C VAL A 84 -0.23 8.17 -5.75
N ILE A 85 -0.10 6.87 -6.07
CA ILE A 85 0.46 5.90 -5.11
C ILE A 85 1.89 6.31 -4.72
N SER A 86 2.24 6.18 -3.44
CA SER A 86 3.52 6.69 -2.95
C SER A 86 4.73 5.81 -3.34
N CYS A 87 4.50 4.50 -3.54
CA CYS A 87 5.52 3.55 -4.02
C CYS A 87 4.89 2.28 -4.63
N GLN A 88 5.70 1.55 -5.42
CA GLN A 88 5.27 0.30 -6.06
C GLN A 88 4.93 -0.80 -5.05
N LEU A 89 5.62 -0.84 -3.89
CA LEU A 89 5.35 -1.81 -2.81
C LEU A 89 3.88 -1.74 -2.35
N TYR A 90 3.36 -0.53 -2.12
CA TYR A 90 1.96 -0.37 -1.71
C TYR A 90 1.00 -0.70 -2.84
N ARG A 91 1.35 -0.36 -4.09
CA ARG A 91 0.54 -0.79 -5.25
C ARG A 91 0.41 -2.32 -5.26
N ASP A 92 1.53 -3.04 -5.23
CA ASP A 92 1.53 -4.50 -5.35
C ASP A 92 0.82 -5.19 -4.18
N TYR A 93 1.09 -4.75 -2.94
CA TYR A 93 0.48 -5.34 -1.74
C TYR A 93 -1.02 -5.08 -1.68
N PHE A 94 -1.46 -3.82 -1.80
CA PHE A 94 -2.87 -3.48 -1.68
C PHE A 94 -3.69 -3.89 -2.90
N GLN A 95 -3.07 -4.03 -4.08
CA GLN A 95 -3.75 -4.63 -5.23
C GLN A 95 -4.09 -6.10 -5.01
N GLN A 96 -3.25 -6.84 -4.27
CA GLN A 96 -3.52 -8.23 -3.91
C GLN A 96 -4.56 -8.33 -2.79
N THR A 97 -4.37 -7.59 -1.69
CA THR A 97 -5.25 -7.68 -0.53
C THR A 97 -6.65 -7.08 -0.77
N LEU A 98 -6.77 -5.99 -1.53
CA LEU A 98 -8.09 -5.43 -1.86
C LEU A 98 -8.87 -6.32 -2.85
N LYS A 99 -8.17 -7.08 -3.71
CA LYS A 99 -8.82 -8.11 -4.54
C LYS A 99 -9.42 -9.23 -3.69
N GLU A 100 -8.73 -9.65 -2.63
CA GLU A 100 -9.22 -10.67 -1.70
C GLU A 100 -10.40 -10.18 -0.86
N MET A 101 -10.42 -8.89 -0.51
CA MET A 101 -11.55 -8.27 0.21
C MET A 101 -12.81 -8.12 -0.64
N SER A 102 -12.70 -7.96 -1.97
CA SER A 102 -13.86 -7.88 -2.87
C SER A 102 -14.47 -9.24 -3.22
N ASN A 103 -13.80 -10.36 -2.88
CA ASN A 103 -14.22 -11.73 -3.15
C ASN A 103 -14.75 -12.46 -1.89
N ARG A 104 -14.96 -11.74 -0.78
CA ARG A 104 -15.63 -12.21 0.43
C ARG A 104 -16.98 -11.51 0.58
#